data_AF-A0A0F5PQS1-F1
#
_entry.id   AF-A0A0F5PQS1-F1
#
_cell.length_a   1.000
_cell.length_b   1.000
_cell.length_c   1.000
_cell.angle_alpha   90.00
_cell.angle_beta   90.00
_cell.angle_gamma   90.00
#
_symmetry.space_group_name_H-M   'P 1'
#
loop_
_entity.id
_entity.type
_entity.pdbx_description
1 polymer ?
#
loop_
_entity_poly.entity_id
_entity_poly.type
_entity_poly.pdbx_seq_one_letter_code
_entity_poly.pdbx_strand_id
1 'polypeptide(L)'
;MFHIMRRIFAGLPVASVLIGFAGQPAVLVIPPALTAAYVLLRDRVIRRRVGLAAWPSDGFACHVLVDDMARLLCLTMLGLPLFFAGYALRALLPAA
;
A
#
# COMPACT_ATOMS: atom_id res chain seq x y z
N MET A 1 12.85 1.67 8.62
CA MET A 1 11.62 2.21 7.98
C MET A 1 11.47 1.71 6.53
N PHE A 2 12.48 1.85 5.68
CA PHE A 2 12.41 1.43 4.27
C PHE A 2 12.14 -0.08 4.05
N HIS A 3 12.73 -0.96 4.86
CA HIS A 3 12.46 -2.41 4.78
C HIS A 3 11.01 -2.77 5.14
N ILE A 4 10.39 -2.05 6.07
CA ILE A 4 8.99 -2.27 6.45
C ILE A 4 8.09 -1.88 5.27
N MET A 5 8.34 -0.72 4.66
CA MET A 5 7.55 -0.26 3.53
C MET A 5 7.67 -1.18 2.32
N ARG A 6 8.87 -1.71 2.05
CA ARG A 6 9.09 -2.74 1.03
C ARG A 6 8.23 -3.99 1.27
N ARG A 7 8.08 -4.44 2.52
CA ARG A 7 7.24 -5.59 2.87
C ARG A 7 5.75 -5.27 2.72
N ILE A 8 5.31 -4.10 3.17
CA ILE A 8 3.91 -3.65 3.02
C ILE A 8 3.53 -3.60 1.55
N PHE A 9 4.34 -2.94 0.71
CA PHE A 9 4.07 -2.85 -0.73
C PHE A 9 4.10 -4.20 -1.45
N ALA A 10 5.00 -5.12 -1.04
CA ALA A 10 5.00 -6.48 -1.58
C ALA A 10 3.75 -7.28 -1.17
N GLY A 11 3.17 -6.98 -0.01
CA GLY A 11 1.95 -7.62 0.49
C GLY A 11 0.66 -7.13 -0.17
N LEU A 12 0.61 -5.88 -0.67
CA LEU A 12 -0.62 -5.31 -1.24
C LEU A 12 -1.20 -6.13 -2.42
N PRO A 13 -0.40 -6.56 -3.44
CA PRO A 13 -0.90 -7.41 -4.51
C PRO A 13 -1.49 -8.73 -3.99
N VAL A 14 -0.80 -9.36 -3.04
CA VAL A 14 -1.23 -10.63 -2.44
C VAL A 14 -2.54 -10.44 -1.69
N ALA A 15 -2.66 -9.35 -0.92
CA ALA A 15 -3.89 -9.01 -0.22
C ALA A 15 -5.06 -8.82 -1.19
N SER A 16 -4.86 -8.13 -2.32
CA SER A 16 -5.90 -7.96 -3.34
C SER A 16 -6.40 -9.29 -3.91
N VAL A 17 -5.49 -10.23 -4.21
CA VAL A 17 -5.85 -11.57 -4.69
C VAL A 17 -6.62 -12.34 -3.61
N LEU A 18 -6.14 -12.34 -2.36
CA LEU A 18 -6.81 -13.03 -1.24
C LEU A 18 -8.19 -12.45 -0.94
N ILE A 19 -8.36 -11.13 -1.02
CA ILE A 19 -9.66 -10.47 -0.85
C ILE A 19 -10.63 -10.85 -1.98
N GLY A 20 -10.12 -10.90 -3.21
CA GLY A 20 -10.85 -11.43 -4.37
C GLY A 20 -11.33 -12.85 -4.15
N PHE A 21 -10.42 -13.71 -3.68
CA PHE A 21 -10.71 -15.08 -3.34
C PHE A 21 -11.76 -15.21 -2.24
N ALA A 22 -11.69 -14.37 -1.20
CA ALA A 22 -12.69 -14.30 -0.13
C ALA A 22 -14.04 -13.74 -0.60
N GLY A 23 -14.10 -13.06 -1.75
CA GLY A 23 -15.33 -12.48 -2.31
C GLY A 23 -15.84 -11.27 -1.51
N GLN A 24 -14.94 -10.51 -0.89
CA GLN A 24 -15.29 -9.37 -0.02
C GLN A 24 -14.83 -8.04 -0.64
N PRO A 25 -15.56 -7.46 -1.60
CA PRO A 25 -15.12 -6.27 -2.33
C PRO A 25 -14.94 -5.03 -1.44
N ALA A 26 -15.75 -4.89 -0.38
CA ALA A 26 -15.65 -3.78 0.57
C ALA A 26 -14.29 -3.72 1.29
N VAL A 27 -13.61 -4.86 1.43
CA VAL A 27 -12.32 -4.97 2.12
C VAL A 27 -11.16 -4.49 1.25
N LEU A 28 -11.34 -4.37 -0.07
CA LEU A 28 -10.29 -3.99 -1.01
C LEU A 28 -9.67 -2.62 -0.72
N VAL A 29 -10.44 -1.71 -0.12
CA VAL A 29 -10.00 -0.35 0.23
C VAL A 29 -9.14 -0.33 1.50
N ILE A 30 -9.25 -1.35 2.37
CA ILE A 30 -8.62 -1.33 3.70
C ILE A 30 -7.08 -1.36 3.59
N PRO A 31 -6.44 -2.29 2.86
CA PRO A 31 -4.98 -2.31 2.76
C PRO A 31 -4.36 -1.01 2.21
N PRO A 32 -4.85 -0.41 1.11
CA PRO A 32 -4.30 0.86 0.64
C PRO A 32 -4.59 2.03 1.57
N ALA A 33 -5.77 2.09 2.21
CA ALA A 33 -6.10 3.15 3.18
C ALA A 33 -5.18 3.10 4.42
N LEU A 34 -4.95 1.91 4.98
CA LEU A 34 -4.02 1.73 6.11
C LEU A 34 -2.58 2.06 5.71
N THR A 35 -2.16 1.68 4.50
CA THR A 35 -0.83 2.01 3.98
C THR A 35 -0.66 3.53 3.81
N ALA A 36 -1.68 4.21 3.28
CA ALA A 36 -1.67 5.68 3.17
C ALA A 36 -1.56 6.35 4.54
N ALA A 37 -2.37 5.91 5.51
CA ALA A 37 -2.30 6.42 6.88
C ALA A 37 -0.91 6.21 7.50
N TYR A 38 -0.29 5.05 7.29
CA TYR A 38 1.05 4.76 7.78
C TYR A 38 2.12 5.65 7.13
N VAL A 39 2.07 5.84 5.80
CA VAL A 39 3.00 6.71 5.07
C VAL A 39 2.90 8.16 5.58
N LEU A 40 1.68 8.68 5.74
CA LEU A 40 1.45 10.05 6.24
C LEU A 40 1.90 10.22 7.70
N LEU A 41 1.64 9.23 8.55
CA LEU A 41 2.11 9.25 9.95
C LEU A 41 3.64 9.22 10.01
N ARG A 42 4.27 8.38 9.18
CA ARG A 42 5.72 8.30 9.05
C ARG A 42 6.33 9.63 8.62
N ASP A 43 5.78 10.28 7.59
CA ASP A 43 6.26 11.59 7.12
C ASP A 43 6.20 12.63 8.24
N ARG A 44 5.08 12.72 8.96
CA ARG A 44 4.94 13.61 10.13
C ARG A 44 5.99 13.32 11.21
N VAL A 45 6.26 12.06 11.51
CA VAL A 45 7.28 11.68 12.51
C VAL A 45 8.68 12.06 12.03
N ILE A 46 9.00 11.87 10.75
CA ILE A 46 10.29 12.24 10.17
C ILE A 46 10.47 13.77 10.25
N ARG A 47 9.52 14.55 9.77
CA ARG A 47 9.59 16.03 9.79
C ARG A 47 9.70 16.59 11.21
N ARG A 48 8.98 16.01 12.18
CA ARG A 48 9.11 16.38 13.60
C ARG A 48 10.51 16.13 14.16
N ARG A 49 11.23 15.13 13.67
CA ARG A 49 12.59 14.78 14.12
C ARG A 49 13.68 15.56 13.39
N VAL A 50 13.46 15.93 12.14
CA VAL A 50 14.41 16.74 11.34
C VAL A 50 14.50 18.18 11.87
N GLY A 51 13.43 18.72 12.47
CA GLY A 51 13.45 20.06 13.06
C GLY A 51 13.66 21.17 12.02
N LEU A 52 14.22 22.31 12.42
CA LEU A 52 14.59 23.43 11.53
C LEU A 52 15.90 23.18 10.74
N ALA A 53 16.53 22.02 10.93
CA ALA A 53 17.85 21.75 10.41
C ALA A 53 17.81 21.12 9.00
N ALA A 54 18.39 21.88 8.06
CA ALA A 54 18.89 21.48 6.74
C ALA A 54 17.85 21.18 5.64
N TRP A 55 17.71 22.12 4.70
CA TRP A 55 17.04 22.00 3.39
C TRP A 55 17.21 20.64 2.66
N PRO A 56 18.41 20.00 2.65
CA PRO A 56 18.60 18.71 1.98
C PRO A 56 17.77 17.56 2.58
N SER A 57 17.56 17.54 3.89
CA SER A 57 16.76 16.49 4.56
C SER A 57 15.26 16.63 4.28
N ASP A 58 14.77 17.85 4.12
CA ASP A 58 13.38 18.10 3.73
C ASP A 58 13.09 17.70 2.29
N GLY A 59 14.02 17.99 1.37
CA GLY A 59 13.93 17.55 -0.03
C GLY A 59 13.89 16.02 -0.13
N PHE A 60 14.75 15.34 0.63
CA PHE A 60 14.75 13.87 0.69
C PHE A 60 13.44 13.31 1.28
N ALA A 61 12.94 13.88 2.38
CA ALA A 61 11.69 13.43 3.00
C ALA A 61 10.49 13.60 2.04
N CYS A 62 10.43 14.74 1.33
CA CYS A 62 9.42 14.99 0.32
C CYS A 62 9.49 13.99 -0.84
N HIS A 63 10.70 13.74 -1.37
CA HIS A 63 10.90 12.78 -2.45
C HIS A 63 10.44 11.37 -2.05
N VAL A 64 10.80 10.91 -0.84
CA VAL A 64 10.38 9.61 -0.32
C VAL A 64 8.86 9.52 -0.16
N LEU A 65 8.21 10.58 0.32
CA LEU A 65 6.76 10.63 0.45
C LEU A 65 6.07 10.51 -0.92
N VAL A 66 6.55 11.27 -1.91
CA VAL A 66 5.99 11.26 -3.27
C VAL A 66 6.19 9.90 -3.93
N ASP A 67 7.37 9.30 -3.80
CA ASP A 67 7.65 7.96 -4.34
C ASP A 67 6.76 6.87 -3.69
N ASP A 68 6.64 6.88 -2.36
CA ASP A 68 5.76 5.96 -1.64
C ASP A 68 4.28 6.14 -2.06
N MET A 69 3.83 7.38 -2.26
CA MET A 69 2.45 7.67 -2.70
C MET A 69 2.20 7.27 -4.16
N ALA A 70 3.12 7.56 -5.07
CA ALA A 70 3.02 7.14 -6.46
C ALA A 70 2.97 5.61 -6.56
N ARG A 71 3.83 4.92 -5.81
CA ARG A 71 3.83 3.47 -5.74
C ARG A 71 2.53 2.91 -5.15
N LEU A 72 2.02 3.52 -4.09
CA LEU A 72 0.74 3.13 -3.49
C LEU A 72 -0.40 3.28 -4.50
N LEU A 73 -0.44 4.39 -5.25
CA LEU A 73 -1.44 4.64 -6.28
C LEU A 73 -1.39 3.54 -7.36
N CYS A 74 -0.20 3.24 -7.89
CA CYS A 74 -0.02 2.18 -8.87
C CYS A 74 -0.52 0.82 -8.36
N LEU A 75 -0.14 0.46 -7.12
CA LEU A 75 -0.57 -0.80 -6.51
C LEU A 75 -2.08 -0.83 -6.21
N THR A 76 -2.68 0.31 -5.87
CA THR A 76 -4.12 0.42 -5.66
C THR A 76 -4.87 0.22 -6.96
N MET A 77 -4.39 0.82 -8.07
CA MET A 77 -4.97 0.61 -9.40
C MET A 77 -4.83 -0.84 -9.86
N LEU A 78 -3.69 -1.48 -9.59
CA LEU A 78 -3.49 -2.91 -9.83
C LEU A 78 -4.32 -3.82 -8.90
N GLY A 79 -4.77 -3.31 -7.76
CA GLY A 79 -5.54 -4.08 -6.79
C GLY A 79 -6.87 -4.57 -7.35
N LEU A 80 -7.53 -3.81 -8.22
CA LEU A 80 -8.81 -4.20 -8.81
C LEU A 80 -8.69 -5.40 -9.78
N PRO A 81 -7.80 -5.41 -10.79
CA PRO A 81 -7.64 -6.59 -11.64
C PRO A 81 -7.14 -7.81 -10.85
N LEU A 82 -6.30 -7.61 -9.83
CA LEU A 82 -5.84 -8.70 -8.95
C LEU A 82 -6.98 -9.28 -8.08
N PHE A 83 -7.90 -8.44 -7.61
CA PHE A 83 -9.12 -8.89 -6.96
C PHE A 83 -9.93 -9.80 -7.90
N PHE A 84 -10.15 -9.39 -9.14
CA PHE A 84 -10.88 -10.23 -10.10
C PHE A 84 -10.16 -11.54 -10.41
N ALA A 85 -8.82 -11.54 -10.46
CA ALA A 85 -8.05 -12.76 -10.58
C ALA A 85 -8.30 -13.73 -9.41
N GLY A 86 -8.28 -13.22 -8.17
CA GLY A 86 -8.62 -14.01 -6.97
C GLY A 86 -10.06 -14.53 -6.98
N TYR A 87 -11.00 -13.70 -7.41
CA TYR A 87 -12.42 -14.07 -7.53
C TYR A 87 -12.63 -15.18 -8.58
N ALA A 88 -11.98 -15.08 -9.74
CA ALA A 88 -12.01 -16.10 -10.78
C ALA A 88 -11.40 -17.43 -10.28
N LEU A 89 -10.28 -17.37 -9.55
CA LEU A 89 -9.67 -18.56 -8.93
C LEU A 89 -10.63 -19.29 -7.99
N ARG A 90 -11.40 -18.55 -7.17
CA ARG A 90 -12.43 -19.14 -6.31
C ARG A 90 -13.49 -19.87 -7.12
N ALA A 91 -13.94 -19.30 -8.24
CA ALA A 91 -14.97 -19.90 -9.08
C ALA A 91 -14.51 -21.19 -9.80
N LEU A 92 -13.20 -21.37 -9.98
CA LEU A 92 -12.61 -22.57 -10.58
C LEU A 92 -12.42 -23.73 -9.58
N LEU A 93 -12.48 -23.45 -8.28
CA LEU A 93 -12.40 -24.49 -7.26
C LEU A 93 -13.80 -25.10 -7.06
N PRO A 94 -13.97 -26.42 -7.20
CA PRO A 94 -15.24 -27.05 -6.87
C PRO A 94 -15.54 -26.76 -5.40
N ALA A 95 -16.77 -26.34 -5.11
CA ALA A 95 -17.24 -26.19 -3.74
C ALA A 95 -17.06 -27.54 -3.04
N ALA A 96 -16.14 -27.59 -2.08
CA ALA A 96 -15.96 -28.74 -1.19
C ALA A 96 -17.14 -28.86 -0.24
#